data_AF-A0A7C7T396-F1
#
_entry.id   AF-A0A7C7T396-F1
#
_cell.length_a   1.000
_cell.length_b   1.000
_cell.length_c   1.000
_cell.angle_alpha   90.00
_cell.angle_beta   90.00
_cell.angle_gamma   90.00
#
_symmetry.space_group_name_H-M   'P 1'
#
loop_
_entity.id
_entity.type
_entity.pdbx_description
1 polymer ?
#
loop_
_entity_poly.entity_id
_entity_poly.type
_entity_poly.pdbx_seq_one_letter_code
_entity_poly.pdbx_strand_id
1 'polypeptide(L)' 'PESVIATAAVQNLLGGDAIVQRSRKPQIMADAAHHILTQPSRSCSGNFFIDVDVLQSKGVTDFDQYAVDPSVEMQRDFFI' A
#
# COMPACT_ATOMS: atom_id res chain seq x y z
N PRO A 1 3.63 2.51 3.84
CA PRO A 1 3.03 1.27 3.29
C PRO A 1 3.10 0.17 4.32
N GLU A 2 2.06 -0.65 4.47
CA GLU A 2 2.11 -1.84 5.33
C GLU A 2 2.96 -2.96 4.70
N SER A 3 2.90 -3.08 3.37
CA SER A 3 3.53 -4.13 2.57
C SER A 3 4.37 -3.55 1.42
N VAL A 4 5.25 -4.37 0.85
CA VAL A 4 6.02 -4.01 -0.36
C VAL A 4 5.06 -3.65 -1.50
N ILE A 5 5.45 -2.66 -2.31
CA ILE A 5 4.70 -2.19 -3.47
C ILE A 5 5.38 -2.65 -4.76
N ALA A 6 4.63 -3.27 -5.66
CA ALA A 6 5.08 -3.78 -6.95
C ALA A 6 5.49 -2.67 -7.92
N THR A 7 6.64 -2.06 -7.65
CA THR A 7 7.27 -1.03 -8.48
C THR A 7 8.36 -1.64 -9.37
N ALA A 8 8.76 -0.92 -10.41
CA ALA A 8 9.87 -1.34 -11.28
C ALA A 8 11.18 -1.58 -10.50
N ALA A 9 11.43 -0.82 -9.42
CA ALA A 9 12.59 -1.04 -8.58
C ALA A 9 12.51 -2.37 -7.82
N VAL A 10 11.33 -2.75 -7.31
CA VAL A 10 11.13 -4.04 -6.66
C VAL A 10 11.38 -5.20 -7.62
N GLN A 11 10.84 -5.09 -8.83
CA GLN A 11 11.05 -6.09 -9.88
C GLN A 11 12.53 -6.18 -10.28
N ASN A 12 13.22 -5.05 -10.47
CA ASN A 12 14.57 -5.07 -11.02
C ASN A 12 15.67 -5.33 -9.98
N LEU A 13 15.45 -5.01 -8.69
CA LEU A 13 16.53 -4.90 -7.70
C LEU A 13 16.31 -5.68 -6.40
N LEU A 14 15.06 -5.97 -5.98
CA LEU A 14 14.77 -6.43 -4.61
C LEU A 14 14.40 -7.90 -4.49
N GLY A 15 14.35 -8.65 -5.60
CA GLY A 15 14.04 -10.08 -5.58
C GLY A 15 13.17 -10.55 -6.73
N GLY A 16 12.96 -9.72 -7.76
CA GLY A 16 12.30 -10.14 -8.99
C GLY A 16 10.84 -10.50 -8.80
N ASP A 17 10.35 -11.37 -9.68
CA ASP A 17 8.94 -11.76 -9.73
C ASP A 17 8.45 -12.35 -8.40
N ALA A 18 9.30 -13.04 -7.64
CA ALA A 18 8.93 -13.65 -6.36
C ALA A 18 8.48 -12.61 -5.32
N ILE A 19 9.18 -11.48 -5.22
CA ILE A 19 8.79 -10.38 -4.32
C ILE A 19 7.60 -9.62 -4.90
N VAL A 20 7.54 -9.45 -6.23
CA VAL A 20 6.41 -8.81 -6.90
C VAL A 20 5.09 -9.55 -6.62
N GLN A 21 5.07 -10.89 -6.67
CA GLN A 21 3.86 -11.67 -6.34
C GLN A 21 3.41 -11.48 -4.88
N ARG A 22 4.37 -11.27 -3.97
CA ARG A 22 4.11 -11.00 -2.54
C ARG A 22 3.87 -9.51 -2.23
N SER A 23 3.73 -8.67 -3.26
CA SER A 23 3.56 -7.22 -3.11
C SER A 23 2.13 -6.79 -3.42
N ARG A 24 1.79 -5.59 -2.97
CA ARG A 24 0.57 -4.90 -3.41
C ARG A 24 0.82 -4.03 -4.64
N LYS A 25 -0.22 -3.85 -5.44
CA LYS A 25 -0.24 -2.98 -6.60
C LYS A 25 -0.13 -1.51 -6.16
N PRO A 26 0.56 -0.62 -6.92
CA PRO A 26 0.73 0.79 -6.56
C PRO A 26 -0.57 1.58 -6.30
N GLN A 27 -1.70 1.10 -6.80
CA GLN A 27 -3.03 1.70 -6.63
C GLN A 27 -3.41 1.88 -5.16
N ILE A 28 -2.94 1.01 -4.25
CA ILE A 28 -3.24 1.16 -2.81
C ILE A 28 -2.69 2.49 -2.25
N MET A 29 -1.45 2.83 -2.64
CA MET A 29 -0.81 4.09 -2.26
C MET A 29 -1.50 5.27 -2.93
N ALA A 30 -1.93 5.13 -4.18
CA ALA A 30 -2.67 6.18 -4.90
C ALA A 30 -4.00 6.50 -4.21
N ASP A 31 -4.77 5.49 -3.85
CA ASP A 31 -6.07 5.66 -3.19
C ASP A 31 -5.93 6.22 -1.77
N ALA A 32 -4.91 5.80 -1.03
CA ALA A 32 -4.61 6.33 0.30
C ALA A 32 -4.20 7.81 0.20
N ALA A 33 -3.30 8.15 -0.73
CA ALA A 33 -2.88 9.52 -0.98
C ALA A 33 -4.07 10.40 -1.42
N HIS A 34 -4.93 9.92 -2.31
CA HIS A 34 -6.13 10.65 -2.71
C HIS A 34 -7.02 10.95 -1.51
N HIS A 35 -7.23 9.99 -0.61
CA HIS A 35 -8.01 10.21 0.60
C HIS A 35 -7.39 11.30 1.50
N ILE A 36 -6.09 11.21 1.77
CA ILE A 36 -5.37 12.18 2.61
C ILE A 36 -5.43 13.59 2.01
N LEU A 37 -5.15 13.72 0.70
CA LEU A 37 -5.06 15.00 0.01
C LEU A 37 -6.42 15.69 -0.17
N THR A 38 -7.53 14.96 -0.01
CA THR A 38 -8.89 15.50 -0.06
C THR A 38 -9.44 15.85 1.32
N GLN A 39 -8.70 15.60 2.41
CA GLN A 39 -9.09 16.03 3.75
C GLN A 39 -8.79 17.52 4.01
N PRO A 40 -9.49 18.16 4.95
CA PRO A 40 -9.15 19.51 5.37
C PRO A 40 -7.73 19.57 5.97
N SER A 41 -6.85 20.37 5.38
CA SER A 41 -5.43 20.45 5.76
C SER A 41 -5.18 20.90 7.20
N ARG A 42 -6.14 21.63 7.80
CA ARG A 42 -6.06 22.07 9.21
C ARG A 42 -6.28 20.94 10.21
N SER A 43 -6.98 19.87 9.82
CA SER A 43 -7.24 18.71 10.66
C SER A 43 -6.44 17.47 10.25
N CYS A 44 -5.92 17.42 9.01
CA CYS A 44 -5.13 16.32 8.49
C CYS A 44 -3.67 16.75 8.24
N SER A 45 -2.87 16.84 9.30
CA SER A 45 -1.45 17.22 9.24
C SER A 45 -0.65 16.58 10.38
N GLY A 46 0.66 16.39 10.19
CA GLY A 46 1.58 15.85 11.21
C GLY A 46 1.49 14.34 11.44
N ASN A 47 0.93 13.58 10.49
CA ASN A 47 0.71 12.15 10.62
C ASN A 47 1.72 11.34 9.77
N PHE A 48 2.15 10.20 10.29
CA PHE A 48 2.82 9.15 9.52
C PHE A 48 1.82 8.03 9.24
N PHE A 49 1.12 8.15 8.10
CA PHE A 49 0.04 7.23 7.76
C PHE A 49 0.55 5.89 7.21
N ILE A 50 -0.17 4.82 7.54
CA ILE A 50 -0.14 3.54 6.85
C ILE A 50 -1.32 3.49 5.87
N ASP A 51 -1.06 3.05 4.65
CA ASP A 51 -2.01 2.99 3.54
C ASP A 51 -3.25 2.15 3.88
N VAL A 52 -3.06 0.96 4.47
CA VAL A 52 -4.17 0.11 4.91
C VAL A 52 -5.04 0.80 5.95
N ASP A 53 -4.45 1.37 7.00
CA ASP A 53 -5.19 2.06 8.06
C ASP A 53 -6.01 3.24 7.52
N VAL A 54 -5.43 4.01 6.59
CA VAL A 54 -6.12 5.11 5.92
C VAL A 54 -7.33 4.57 5.13
N LEU A 55 -7.15 3.49 4.38
CA LEU A 55 -8.21 2.92 3.55
C LEU A 55 -9.28 2.23 4.40
N GLN A 56 -8.92 1.62 5.52
CA GLN A 56 -9.87 1.10 6.51
C GLN A 56 -10.71 2.24 7.10
N SER A 57 -10.11 3.40 7.41
CA SER A 57 -10.84 4.55 7.95
C SER A 57 -11.93 5.10 7.00
N LYS A 58 -11.78 4.88 5.69
CA LYS A 58 -12.82 5.20 4.68
C LYS A 58 -13.79 4.04 4.38
N GLY A 59 -13.69 2.93 5.12
CA GLY A 59 -14.58 1.77 5.02
C GLY A 59 -14.15 0.68 4.05
N VAL A 60 -12.90 0.68 3.55
CA VAL A 60 -12.39 -0.45 2.76
C VAL A 60 -12.11 -1.63 3.69
N THR A 61 -12.73 -2.76 3.40
CA THR A 61 -12.56 -4.01 4.15
C THR A 61 -11.89 -5.10 3.34
N ASP A 62 -12.01 -5.06 2.01
CA ASP A 62 -11.38 -6.00 1.09
C ASP A 62 -10.13 -5.36 0.44
N PHE A 63 -8.96 -5.92 0.78
CA PHE A 63 -7.66 -5.50 0.28
C PHE A 63 -7.08 -6.44 -0.78
N ASP A 64 -7.74 -7.55 -1.10
CA ASP A 64 -7.26 -8.53 -2.08
C ASP A 64 -7.24 -7.92 -3.49
N GLN A 65 -8.10 -6.93 -3.75
CA GLN A 65 -8.08 -6.14 -4.97
C GLN A 65 -6.71 -5.46 -5.22
N TYR A 66 -5.98 -5.13 -4.15
CA TYR A 66 -4.66 -4.53 -4.21
C TYR A 66 -3.53 -5.55 -4.22
N ALA A 67 -3.76 -6.83 -3.94
CA ALA A 67 -2.71 -7.84 -4.06
C ALA A 67 -2.34 -8.07 -5.53
N VAL A 68 -1.06 -8.27 -5.82
CA VAL A 68 -0.62 -8.78 -7.14
C VAL A 68 -1.12 -10.22 -7.31
N ASP A 69 -0.90 -11.06 -6.30
CA ASP A 69 -1.49 -12.39 -6.17
C ASP A 69 -2.13 -12.53 -4.77
N PRO A 70 -3.48 -12.61 -4.68
CA PRO A 70 -4.17 -12.73 -3.39
C PRO A 70 -4.01 -14.10 -2.73
N SER A 71 -3.47 -15.11 -3.44
CA SER A 71 -3.24 -16.45 -2.89
C SER A 71 -1.95 -16.57 -2.08
N VAL A 72 -1.11 -15.53 -2.06
CA VAL A 72 0.22 -15.54 -1.44
C VAL A 72 0.25 -14.58 -0.25
N GLU A 73 0.93 -14.98 0.82
CA GLU A 73 1.17 -14.12 1.97
C GLU A 73 2.02 -12.89 1.58
N MET A 74 1.53 -11.71 1.98
CA MET A 74 2.14 -10.42 1.64
C MET A 74 3.47 -10.20 2.39
N GLN A 75 4.46 -9.67 1.67
CA GLN A 75 5.72 -9.23 2.25
C GLN A 75 5.54 -7.87 2.93
N ARG A 76 5.85 -7.79 4.23
CA ARG A 76 5.90 -6.53 5.01
C ARG A 76 6.90 -5.56 4.42
N ASP A 77 6.58 -4.27 4.47
CA ASP A 77 7.49 -3.19 4.06
C ASP A 77 8.68 -3.06 5.04
N PHE A 78 9.76 -2.42 4.60
CA PHE A 78 11.06 -2.42 5.28
C PHE A 78 11.09 -1.66 6.62
N PHE A 79 10.21 -0.69 6.81
CA PHE A 79 10.25 0.25 7.94
C PHE A 79 9.01 0.20 8.83
N ILE A 80 8.31 -0.94 8.79
CA ILE A 80 7.14 -1.28 9.60
C ILE A 80 7.56 -2.20 10.76
#